data_AF-A0A3D3L1E8-F1
#
_entry.id   AF-A0A3D3L1E8-F1
#
_cell.length_a   1.000
_cell.length_b   1.000
_cell.length_c   1.000
_cell.angle_alpha   90.00
_cell.angle_beta   90.00
_cell.angle_gamma   90.00
#
_symmetry.space_group_name_H-M   'P 1'
#
loop_
_entity.id
_entity.type
_entity.pdbx_description
1 polymer ?
#
loop_
_entity_poly.entity_id
_entity_poly.type
_entity_poly.pdbx_seq_one_letter_code
_entity_poly.pdbx_strand_id
1 'polypeptide(L)'
;HKRAYEGDTGPNTGGMGTYSDANHGLPFLSEDDILEAYEINVQTAKAVKDKFGEGYKGILYGGFMATANGVKLIEYNARFGDPEAMNVLSLLDSDFIAICNGIADSTLENVDIKFQNKATVCKYAVPEGYP
;
A
#
# COMPACT_ATOMS: atom_id res chain seq x y z
N HIS A 1 10.70 5.55 -0.57
CA HIS A 1 11.94 6.22 -1.03
C HIS A 1 12.58 5.40 -2.14
N LYS A 2 12.52 5.83 -3.41
CA LYS A 2 13.02 5.01 -4.54
C LYS A 2 14.50 5.22 -4.88
N ARG A 3 15.11 6.33 -4.49
CA ARG A 3 16.48 6.68 -4.89
C ARG A 3 17.50 6.11 -3.92
N ALA A 4 18.66 5.69 -4.44
CA ALA A 4 19.72 5.02 -3.66
C ALA A 4 20.38 5.94 -2.63
N TYR A 5 20.50 7.24 -2.93
CA TYR A 5 21.24 8.19 -2.10
C TYR A 5 20.34 9.26 -1.48
N GLU A 6 20.86 9.93 -0.44
CA GLU A 6 20.17 11.03 0.22
C GLU A 6 19.85 12.19 -0.76
N GLY A 7 18.76 12.91 -0.48
CA GLY A 7 18.29 14.00 -1.34
C GLY A 7 17.66 13.54 -2.66
N ASP A 8 17.16 12.31 -2.72
CA ASP A 8 16.54 11.71 -3.92
C ASP A 8 17.46 11.69 -5.15
N THR A 9 18.75 11.38 -4.93
CA THR A 9 19.77 11.31 -5.97
C THR A 9 20.22 9.86 -6.27
N GLY A 10 20.92 9.67 -7.39
CA GLY A 10 21.42 8.36 -7.80
C GLY A 10 20.41 7.49 -8.58
N PRO A 11 20.73 6.21 -8.82
CA PRO A 11 19.85 5.29 -9.55
C PRO A 11 18.53 5.03 -8.81
N ASN A 12 17.58 4.47 -9.55
CA ASN A 12 16.33 3.97 -8.98
C ASN A 12 16.57 2.57 -8.42
N THR A 13 16.12 2.38 -7.18
CA THR A 13 16.08 1.13 -6.43
C THR A 13 14.67 0.54 -6.45
N GLY A 14 14.49 -0.67 -5.89
CA GLY A 14 13.16 -1.18 -5.53
C GLY A 14 12.48 -0.35 -4.42
N GLY A 15 13.28 0.24 -3.53
CA GLY A 15 12.87 1.10 -2.43
C GLY A 15 13.87 1.02 -1.27
N MET A 16 14.40 2.15 -0.81
CA MET A 16 15.39 2.22 0.30
C MET A 16 14.74 2.32 1.69
N GLY A 17 13.42 2.46 1.72
CA GLY A 17 12.66 2.65 2.94
C GLY A 17 11.33 3.34 2.69
N THR A 18 10.47 3.28 3.68
CA THR A 18 9.08 3.76 3.67
C THR A 18 8.71 4.18 5.09
N TYR A 19 7.72 5.04 5.24
CA TYR A 19 7.18 5.41 6.55
C TYR A 19 5.69 5.71 6.44
N SER A 20 5.02 5.72 7.59
CA SER A 20 3.66 6.23 7.75
C SER A 20 3.54 6.93 9.09
N ASP A 21 2.65 7.91 9.19
CA ASP A 21 2.34 8.55 10.47
C ASP A 21 1.33 7.70 11.28
N ALA A 22 1.05 8.10 12.52
CA ALA A 22 0.17 7.39 13.44
C ALA A 22 -1.30 7.34 13.00
N ASN A 23 -1.69 8.18 12.04
CA ASN A 23 -2.99 8.15 11.37
C ASN A 23 -2.98 7.31 10.07
N HIS A 24 -1.89 6.59 9.81
CA HIS A 24 -1.65 5.80 8.59
C HIS A 24 -1.53 6.62 7.28
N GLY A 25 -1.55 7.94 7.37
CA GLY A 25 -1.29 8.85 6.25
C GLY A 25 0.18 9.21 6.11
N LEU A 26 0.41 10.18 5.23
CA LEU A 26 1.69 10.87 5.06
C LEU A 26 1.46 12.37 5.34
N PRO A 27 2.41 13.07 5.97
CA PRO A 27 2.21 14.45 6.44
C PRO A 27 1.98 15.47 5.33
N PHE A 28 2.21 15.10 4.08
CA PHE A 28 2.02 15.94 2.89
C PHE A 28 0.81 15.53 2.04
N LEU A 29 0.02 14.54 2.47
CA LEU A 29 -1.22 14.15 1.83
C LEU A 29 -2.41 14.71 2.61
N SER A 30 -3.42 15.20 1.90
CA SER A 30 -4.71 15.55 2.50
C SER A 30 -5.58 14.30 2.69
N GLU A 31 -6.62 14.41 3.54
CA GLU A 31 -7.64 13.35 3.65
C GLU A 31 -8.36 13.12 2.32
N ASP A 32 -8.57 14.19 1.53
CA ASP A 32 -9.19 14.12 0.20
C ASP A 32 -8.33 13.32 -0.79
N ASP A 33 -7.00 13.48 -0.76
CA ASP A 33 -6.08 12.68 -1.60
C ASP A 33 -6.19 11.18 -1.25
N ILE A 34 -6.25 10.85 0.04
CA ILE A 34 -6.38 9.47 0.51
C ILE A 34 -7.73 8.89 0.09
N LEU A 35 -8.81 9.68 0.21
CA LEU A 35 -10.15 9.27 -0.18
C LEU A 35 -10.26 9.06 -1.70
N GLU A 36 -9.71 9.96 -2.52
CA GLU A 36 -9.70 9.82 -3.98
C GLU A 36 -8.94 8.55 -4.41
N ALA A 37 -7.79 8.27 -3.80
CA ALA A 37 -7.04 7.02 -4.04
C ALA A 37 -7.85 5.77 -3.65
N TYR A 38 -8.53 5.81 -2.50
CA TYR A 38 -9.43 4.74 -2.05
C TYR A 38 -10.58 4.50 -3.04
N GLU A 39 -11.23 5.56 -3.52
CA GLU A 39 -12.32 5.45 -4.50
C GLU A 39 -11.85 4.83 -5.81
N ILE A 40 -10.66 5.20 -6.29
CA ILE A 40 -10.05 4.57 -7.48
C ILE A 40 -9.86 3.06 -7.29
N ASN A 41 -9.42 2.62 -6.10
CA ASN A 41 -9.30 1.20 -5.76
C ASN A 41 -10.66 0.49 -5.81
N VAL A 42 -11.68 1.08 -5.18
CA VAL A 42 -13.05 0.52 -5.15
C VAL A 42 -13.61 0.40 -6.57
N GLN A 43 -13.47 1.44 -7.39
CA GLN A 43 -13.95 1.42 -8.78
C GLN A 43 -13.19 0.38 -9.62
N THR A 44 -11.89 0.23 -9.41
CA THR A 44 -11.10 -0.80 -10.10
C THR A 44 -11.58 -2.21 -9.72
N ALA A 45 -11.71 -2.50 -8.42
CA ALA A 45 -12.16 -3.80 -7.93
C ALA A 45 -13.56 -4.14 -8.46
N LYS A 46 -14.47 -3.15 -8.49
CA LYS A 46 -15.81 -3.28 -9.07
C LYS A 46 -15.75 -3.59 -10.56
N ALA A 47 -14.97 -2.83 -11.34
CA ALA A 47 -14.86 -3.04 -12.79
C ALA A 47 -14.32 -4.43 -13.15
N VAL A 48 -13.34 -4.93 -12.38
CA VAL A 48 -12.82 -6.31 -12.53
C VAL A 48 -13.91 -7.33 -12.25
N LYS A 49 -14.67 -7.16 -11.16
CA LYS A 49 -15.79 -8.05 -10.82
C LYS A 49 -16.87 -8.04 -11.89
N ASP A 50 -17.30 -6.87 -12.34
CA ASP A 50 -18.37 -6.72 -13.34
C ASP A 50 -17.97 -7.36 -14.69
N LYS A 51 -16.68 -7.33 -15.04
CA LYS A 51 -16.16 -7.91 -16.29
C LYS A 51 -15.92 -9.41 -16.24
N PHE A 52 -15.39 -9.93 -15.12
CA PHE A 52 -14.92 -11.32 -15.03
C PHE A 52 -15.75 -12.21 -14.08
N GLY A 53 -16.73 -11.65 -13.36
CA GLY A 53 -17.63 -12.37 -12.46
C GLY A 53 -17.04 -12.61 -11.07
N GLU A 54 -15.92 -13.32 -10.98
CA GLU A 54 -15.33 -13.74 -9.70
C GLU A 54 -14.69 -12.58 -8.90
N GLY A 55 -14.27 -11.51 -9.59
CA GLY A 55 -13.57 -10.37 -8.99
C GLY A 55 -12.09 -10.65 -8.68
N TYR A 56 -11.41 -9.63 -8.15
CA TYR A 56 -10.02 -9.77 -7.70
C TYR A 56 -9.96 -10.23 -6.24
N LYS A 57 -9.18 -11.27 -5.94
CA LYS A 57 -8.92 -11.76 -4.58
C LYS A 57 -7.43 -11.64 -4.28
N GLY A 58 -7.08 -10.88 -3.24
CA GLY A 58 -5.70 -10.69 -2.83
C GLY A 58 -5.43 -9.26 -2.39
N ILE A 59 -4.15 -8.92 -2.33
CA ILE A 59 -3.69 -7.57 -2.04
C ILE A 59 -3.70 -6.75 -3.32
N LEU A 60 -4.45 -5.66 -3.33
CA LEU A 60 -4.44 -4.67 -4.42
C LEU A 60 -3.57 -3.49 -3.99
N TYR A 61 -2.35 -3.42 -4.52
CA TYR A 61 -1.41 -2.35 -4.19
C TYR A 61 -1.37 -1.32 -5.32
N GLY A 62 -1.99 -0.16 -5.10
CA GLY A 62 -1.99 0.95 -6.04
C GLY A 62 -0.83 1.92 -5.80
N GLY A 63 -0.05 2.19 -6.84
CA GLY A 63 0.90 3.29 -6.86
C GLY A 63 0.21 4.56 -7.36
N PHE A 64 0.15 5.59 -6.50
CA PHE A 64 -0.55 6.84 -6.80
C PHE A 64 0.40 8.03 -6.85
N MET A 65 0.00 9.05 -7.60
CA MET A 65 0.63 10.36 -7.63
C MET A 65 -0.42 11.41 -7.24
N ALA A 66 -0.19 12.12 -6.13
CA ALA A 66 -0.94 13.34 -5.83
C ALA A 66 -0.43 14.45 -6.74
N THR A 67 -1.32 15.07 -7.52
CA THR A 67 -0.98 16.12 -8.48
C THR A 67 -1.79 17.39 -8.20
N ALA A 68 -1.42 18.51 -8.84
CA ALA A 68 -2.21 19.74 -8.77
C ALA A 68 -3.66 19.58 -9.31
N ASN A 69 -3.96 18.50 -10.05
CA ASN A 69 -5.26 18.21 -10.64
C ASN A 69 -5.87 16.91 -10.09
N GLY A 70 -5.64 16.64 -8.81
CA GLY A 70 -6.12 15.45 -8.10
C GLY A 70 -5.20 14.24 -8.25
N VAL A 71 -5.60 13.14 -7.63
CA VAL A 71 -4.83 11.90 -7.58
C VAL A 71 -4.89 11.17 -8.93
N LYS A 72 -3.76 10.57 -9.31
CA LYS A 72 -3.65 9.73 -10.51
C LYS A 72 -3.04 8.39 -10.15
N LEU A 73 -3.68 7.32 -10.60
CA LEU A 73 -3.13 5.98 -10.56
C LEU A 73 -1.98 5.87 -11.57
N ILE A 74 -0.83 5.38 -11.12
CA ILE A 74 0.33 5.08 -11.96
C ILE A 74 0.26 3.61 -12.40
N GLU A 75 0.13 2.72 -11.42
CA GLU A 75 0.16 1.26 -11.63
C GLU A 75 -0.53 0.52 -10.50
N TYR A 76 -0.89 -0.74 -10.76
CA TYR A 76 -1.25 -1.71 -9.75
C TYR A 76 -0.23 -2.84 -9.69
N ASN A 77 0.04 -3.32 -8.48
CA ASN A 77 0.70 -4.60 -8.24
C ASN A 77 -0.25 -5.56 -7.54
N ALA A 78 -0.20 -6.83 -7.93
CA ALA A 78 -1.04 -7.91 -7.39
C ALA A 78 -0.42 -8.62 -6.18
N ARG A 79 0.23 -7.85 -5.30
CA ARG A 79 0.98 -8.33 -4.13
C ARG A 79 1.21 -7.18 -3.16
N PHE A 80 1.74 -7.49 -1.98
CA PHE A 80 2.28 -6.45 -1.11
C PHE A 80 3.45 -5.68 -1.77
N GLY A 81 3.51 -4.38 -1.48
CA GLY A 81 4.66 -3.53 -1.80
C GLY A 81 5.86 -3.86 -0.91
N ASP A 82 7.05 -3.61 -1.41
CA ASP A 82 8.31 -3.80 -0.69
C ASP A 82 9.12 -2.51 -0.85
N PRO A 83 9.43 -1.76 0.23
CA PRO A 83 9.32 -2.14 1.64
C PRO A 83 8.00 -1.80 2.36
N GLU A 84 6.97 -1.32 1.67
CA GLU A 84 5.73 -0.82 2.29
C GLU A 84 5.02 -1.85 3.19
N ALA A 85 5.08 -3.14 2.84
CA ALA A 85 4.46 -4.21 3.62
C ALA A 85 4.91 -4.24 5.07
N MET A 86 6.19 -3.96 5.35
CA MET A 86 6.71 -4.06 6.72
C MET A 86 6.09 -3.03 7.64
N ASN A 87 5.81 -1.83 7.12
CA ASN A 87 5.13 -0.79 7.90
C ASN A 87 3.67 -1.18 8.18
N VAL A 88 2.95 -1.67 7.17
CA VAL A 88 1.54 -2.05 7.32
C VAL A 88 1.39 -3.26 8.23
N LEU A 89 2.14 -4.34 7.97
CA LEU A 89 2.01 -5.60 8.70
C LEU A 89 2.55 -5.54 10.13
N SER A 90 3.52 -4.65 10.42
CA SER A 90 3.99 -4.46 11.80
C SER A 90 2.96 -3.78 12.71
N LEU A 91 1.97 -3.10 12.13
CA LEU A 91 0.85 -2.49 12.85
C LEU A 91 -0.39 -3.37 12.90
N LEU A 92 -0.40 -4.51 12.21
CA LEU A 92 -1.55 -5.41 12.20
C LEU A 92 -1.75 -6.04 13.58
N ASP A 93 -2.89 -5.76 14.20
CA ASP A 93 -3.28 -6.31 15.50
C ASP A 93 -4.13 -7.59 15.36
N SER A 94 -4.82 -7.73 14.23
CA SER A 94 -5.65 -8.89 13.90
C SER A 94 -4.84 -10.10 13.44
N ASP A 95 -5.46 -11.28 13.50
CA ASP A 95 -4.87 -12.53 13.00
C ASP A 95 -4.71 -12.50 11.47
N PHE A 96 -3.46 -12.43 11.01
CA PHE A 96 -3.12 -12.43 9.60
C PHE A 96 -3.59 -13.69 8.85
N ILE A 97 -3.58 -14.87 9.50
CA ILE A 97 -4.03 -16.11 8.87
C ILE A 97 -5.55 -16.07 8.64
N ALA A 98 -6.31 -15.53 9.60
CA ALA A 98 -7.75 -15.33 9.44
C ALA A 98 -8.07 -14.40 8.26
N ILE A 99 -7.29 -13.34 8.07
CA ILE A 99 -7.40 -12.43 6.93
C ILE A 99 -7.11 -13.17 5.61
N CYS A 100 -6.02 -13.93 5.55
CA CYS A 100 -5.68 -14.71 4.35
C CYS A 100 -6.77 -15.70 3.97
N ASN A 101 -7.30 -16.44 4.94
CA ASN A 101 -8.42 -17.37 4.72
C ASN A 101 -9.68 -16.62 4.27
N GLY A 102 -10.02 -15.50 4.91
CA GLY A 102 -11.15 -14.66 4.52
C GLY A 102 -11.05 -14.13 3.08
N ILE A 103 -9.86 -13.76 2.63
CA ILE A 103 -9.60 -13.39 1.23
C ILE A 103 -9.83 -14.60 0.29
N ALA A 104 -9.22 -15.75 0.59
CA ALA A 104 -9.29 -16.94 -0.26
C ALA A 104 -10.75 -17.45 -0.42
N ASP A 105 -11.46 -17.48 0.71
CA ASP A 105 -12.82 -18.02 0.82
C ASP A 105 -13.91 -16.99 0.48
N SER A 106 -13.55 -15.75 0.14
CA SER A 106 -14.51 -14.66 -0.10
C SER A 106 -15.44 -14.39 1.09
N THR A 107 -14.87 -14.38 2.29
CA THR A 107 -15.56 -14.12 3.56
C THR A 107 -14.87 -13.03 4.39
N LEU A 108 -14.03 -12.20 3.75
CA LEU A 108 -13.23 -11.16 4.41
C LEU A 108 -14.08 -10.16 5.19
N GLU A 109 -15.32 -9.92 4.77
CA GLU A 109 -16.29 -9.08 5.48
C GLU A 109 -16.64 -9.57 6.89
N ASN A 110 -16.37 -10.85 7.19
CA ASN A 110 -16.58 -11.44 8.51
C ASN A 110 -15.33 -11.36 9.41
N VAL A 111 -14.22 -10.83 8.89
CA VAL A 111 -12.96 -10.69 9.62
C VAL A 111 -12.84 -9.25 10.11
N ASP A 112 -12.71 -9.06 11.43
CA ASP A 112 -12.45 -7.76 12.03
C ASP A 112 -10.96 -7.40 11.90
N ILE A 113 -10.63 -6.52 10.96
CA ILE A 113 -9.26 -6.11 10.64
C ILE A 113 -8.93 -4.81 11.35
N LYS A 114 -7.96 -4.87 12.26
CA LYS A 114 -7.52 -3.74 13.07
C LYS A 114 -6.02 -3.52 12.92
N PHE A 115 -5.67 -2.24 12.82
CA PHE A 115 -4.30 -1.77 12.85
C PHE A 115 -4.10 -0.85 14.05
N GLN A 116 -2.89 -0.86 14.62
CA GLN A 116 -2.52 0.02 15.72
C GLN A 116 -2.21 1.43 15.19
N ASN A 117 -2.79 2.46 15.81
CA ASN A 117 -2.49 3.87 15.48
C ASN A 117 -1.10 4.28 15.99
N LYS A 118 -0.05 3.92 15.24
CA LYS A 118 1.36 4.24 15.53
C LYS A 118 2.09 4.61 14.25
N ALA A 119 3.02 5.57 14.35
CA ALA A 119 3.92 5.88 13.25
C ALA A 119 4.94 4.76 13.07
N THR A 120 5.34 4.48 11.83
CA THR A 120 6.35 3.46 11.50
C THR A 120 7.35 4.00 10.49
N VAL A 121 8.58 3.50 10.58
CA VAL A 121 9.64 3.79 9.63
C VAL A 121 10.38 2.48 9.35
N CYS A 122 10.46 2.11 8.08
CA CYS A 122 11.31 1.05 7.58
C CYS A 122 12.46 1.69 6.80
N LYS A 123 13.70 1.31 7.14
CA LYS A 123 14.90 1.72 6.41
C LYS A 123 15.70 0.47 6.06
N TYR A 124 16.10 0.36 4.80
CA TYR A 124 16.97 -0.72 4.36
C TYR A 124 18.44 -0.41 4.60
N ALA A 125 19.13 -1.42 5.12
CA ALA A 125 20.57 -1.53 5.05
C ALA A 125 20.89 -2.41 3.84
N VAL A 126 21.54 -1.82 2.83
CA VAL A 126 21.90 -2.51 1.60
C VAL A 126 23.43 -2.54 1.45
N PRO A 127 23.99 -3.54 0.75
CA PRO A 127 25.42 -3.54 0.43
C PRO A 127 25.84 -2.32 -0.38
N GLU A 128 27.12 -1.96 -0.29
CA GLU A 128 27.70 -0.93 -1.15
C GLU A 128 27.56 -1.33 -2.63
N GLY A 129 27.06 -0.40 -3.45
CA GLY A 129 26.81 -0.62 -4.89
C GLY A 129 25.42 -1.16 -5.25
N TYR A 130 24.52 -1.36 -4.29
CA TYR A 130 23.11 -1.66 -4.58
C TYR A 130 22.44 -0.48 -5.32
N PRO A 131 21.77 -0.73 -6.47
CA PRO A 131 21.16 0.31 -7.30
C PRO A 131 19.78 0.76 -6.81
#